data_AF-A0A6N3UIF8-F1
#
_entry.id   AF-A0A6N3UIF8-F1
#
_cell.length_a   1.000
_cell.length_b   1.000
_cell.length_c   1.000
_cell.angle_alpha   90.00
_cell.angle_beta   90.00
_cell.angle_gamma   90.00
#
_symmetry.space_group_name_H-M   'P 1'
#
loop_
_entity.id
_entity.type
_entity.pdbx_description
1 polymer ?
#
loop_
_entity_poly.entity_id
_entity_poly.type
_entity_poly.pdbx_seq_one_letter_code
_entity_poly.pdbx_strand_id
1 'polypeptide(L)'
;MSISHYSKTTPFLSDLNGASLDQLRGKDTRALADLQQTLGRLNIRVTHDGTPLTPEQMTKVLAYLLPPQAQVANGWYASQTQSGLEAVKKTLAAYAKAHPATPWPLSDFLALTHADLTSDTLDDDVIDVYVAVMEQQDAKRLTLRDELTSLTGELSIYSVVQAQINARLSSKSAINIEDTSATTGLNLLDKTLYGYSEDSRWLKSAEYALLTEMDTGKGKTRISIKDFLSGVPKESGAIKAVDLKPDYPFEKDNNPVANLATTVGDRARPLNDKVSEKTTLLNDVSSRYNAAIEALNRFVQKHDSLLRDILNAI
;
A
#
# COMPACT_ATOMS: atom_id res chain seq x y z
N MET A 1 34.13 -20.77 23.74
CA MET A 1 34.29 -21.52 22.47
C MET A 1 34.78 -20.54 21.41
N SER A 2 35.77 -20.92 20.60
CA SER A 2 36.30 -20.05 19.54
C SER A 2 35.29 -20.00 18.39
N ILE A 3 34.71 -18.83 18.13
CA ILE A 3 33.77 -18.61 17.02
C ILE A 3 34.59 -18.64 15.72
N SER A 4 34.57 -19.79 15.02
CA SER A 4 35.57 -20.16 14.00
C SER A 4 35.54 -19.38 12.68
N HIS A 5 34.58 -18.46 12.47
CA HIS A 5 34.48 -17.67 11.24
C HIS A 5 35.42 -16.44 11.18
N TYR A 6 36.02 -15.99 12.28
CA TYR A 6 36.94 -14.83 12.33
C TYR A 6 38.41 -15.20 12.52
N SER A 7 38.79 -16.43 12.20
CA SER A 7 40.18 -16.92 12.28
C SER A 7 41.06 -16.44 11.11
N LYS A 8 40.47 -15.83 10.07
CA LYS A 8 41.16 -15.35 8.85
C LYS A 8 41.08 -13.82 8.72
N THR A 9 41.57 -13.10 9.73
CA THR A 9 41.61 -11.62 9.72
C THR A 9 42.65 -11.05 8.75
N THR A 10 43.71 -11.79 8.43
CA THR A 10 44.76 -11.35 7.49
C THR A 10 44.27 -11.28 6.04
N PRO A 11 43.60 -12.31 5.46
CA PRO A 11 42.98 -12.19 4.15
C PRO A 11 41.91 -11.09 4.09
N PHE A 12 41.07 -10.98 5.13
CA PHE A 12 40.06 -9.94 5.22
C PHE A 12 40.64 -8.52 5.12
N LEU A 13 41.67 -8.21 5.91
CA LEU A 13 42.32 -6.89 5.84
C LEU A 13 43.04 -6.66 4.50
N SER A 14 43.60 -7.71 3.89
CA SER A 14 44.22 -7.61 2.57
C SER A 14 43.19 -7.22 1.50
N ASP A 15 42.04 -7.89 1.47
CA ASP A 15 40.96 -7.62 0.52
C ASP A 15 40.40 -6.20 0.74
N LEU A 16 40.20 -5.82 2.00
CA LEU A 16 39.69 -4.52 2.40
C LEU A 16 40.67 -3.37 2.07
N ASN A 17 41.98 -3.61 2.17
CA ASN A 17 43.01 -2.64 1.77
C ASN A 17 43.03 -2.45 0.24
N GLY A 18 42.80 -3.52 -0.52
CA GLY A 18 42.70 -3.49 -1.98
C GLY A 18 41.42 -2.83 -2.51
N ALA A 19 40.36 -2.79 -1.72
CA ALA A 19 39.11 -2.12 -2.06
C ALA A 19 39.19 -0.59 -1.87
N SER A 20 38.59 0.17 -2.79
CA SER A 20 38.33 1.59 -2.58
C SER A 20 37.22 1.77 -1.54
N LEU A 21 37.30 2.81 -0.70
CA LEU A 21 36.21 3.17 0.23
C LEU A 21 34.89 3.39 -0.52
N ASP A 22 34.96 3.85 -1.78
CA ASP A 22 33.80 4.05 -2.66
C ASP A 22 33.05 2.77 -3.02
N GLN A 23 33.68 1.61 -2.85
CA GLN A 23 33.10 0.31 -3.12
C GLN A 23 32.44 -0.31 -1.88
N LEU A 24 32.52 0.35 -0.72
CA LEU A 24 31.99 -0.15 0.55
C LEU A 24 30.60 0.42 0.84
N ARG A 25 29.71 -0.45 1.31
CA ARG A 25 28.27 -0.20 1.48
C ARG A 25 27.98 0.98 2.41
N GLY A 26 28.69 1.07 3.54
CA GLY A 26 28.44 2.06 4.58
C GLY A 26 29.13 3.42 4.40
N LYS A 27 29.80 3.68 3.27
CA LYS A 27 30.72 4.81 3.11
C LYS A 27 30.11 6.20 3.35
N ASP A 28 28.88 6.41 2.89
CA ASP A 28 28.19 7.72 2.92
C ASP A 28 27.13 7.76 4.02
N THR A 29 27.19 6.82 4.97
CA THR A 29 26.19 6.72 6.04
C THR A 29 26.52 7.66 7.20
N ARG A 30 25.47 8.23 7.82
CA ARG A 30 25.63 8.94 9.10
C ARG A 30 26.15 8.00 10.20
N ALA A 31 25.79 6.73 10.13
CA ALA A 31 26.21 5.70 11.07
C ALA A 31 27.74 5.51 11.12
N LEU A 32 28.44 5.68 9.98
CA LEU A 32 29.90 5.60 9.93
C LEU A 32 30.56 6.67 10.78
N ALA A 33 30.16 7.93 10.61
CA ALA A 33 30.67 9.05 11.40
C ALA A 33 30.37 8.87 12.90
N ASP A 34 29.17 8.43 13.23
CA ASP A 34 28.74 8.16 14.61
C ASP A 34 29.58 7.07 15.29
N LEU A 35 29.88 5.96 14.58
CA LEU A 35 30.73 4.89 15.11
C LEU A 35 32.17 5.33 15.28
N GLN A 36 32.73 6.07 14.31
CA GLN A 36 34.07 6.64 14.42
C GLN A 36 34.19 7.56 15.65
N GLN A 37 33.21 8.44 15.85
CA GLN A 37 33.16 9.32 17.02
C GLN A 37 33.03 8.52 18.32
N THR A 38 32.22 7.46 18.32
CA THR A 38 32.02 6.59 19.49
C THR A 38 33.30 5.87 19.89
N LEU A 39 34.02 5.28 18.93
CA LEU A 39 35.32 4.63 19.17
C LEU A 39 36.34 5.61 19.74
N GLY A 40 36.41 6.83 19.18
CA GLY A 40 37.29 7.89 19.67
C GLY A 40 36.97 8.30 21.11
N ARG A 41 35.68 8.50 21.43
CA ARG A 41 35.22 8.85 22.78
C ARG A 41 35.51 7.75 23.81
N LEU A 42 35.39 6.48 23.41
CA LEU A 42 35.65 5.32 24.25
C LEU A 42 37.13 4.91 24.28
N ASN A 43 37.99 5.59 23.52
CA ASN A 43 39.42 5.29 23.36
C ASN A 43 39.67 3.80 22.99
N ILE A 44 38.82 3.24 22.14
CA ILE A 44 38.94 1.87 21.66
C ILE A 44 40.00 1.82 20.56
N ARG A 45 40.97 0.92 20.71
CA ARG A 45 42.02 0.65 19.71
C ARG A 45 41.91 -0.78 19.22
N VAL A 46 41.66 -0.96 17.93
CA VAL A 46 41.61 -2.30 17.32
C VAL A 46 43.00 -2.66 16.81
N THR A 47 43.40 -3.91 17.00
CA THR A 47 44.72 -4.43 16.59
C THR A 47 44.57 -5.68 15.75
N HIS A 48 45.49 -5.85 14.79
CA HIS A 48 45.67 -7.08 14.04
C HIS A 48 47.12 -7.53 14.23
N ASP A 49 47.32 -8.78 14.67
CA ASP A 49 48.64 -9.35 14.98
C ASP A 49 49.49 -8.44 15.90
N GLY A 50 48.84 -7.83 16.90
CA GLY A 50 49.49 -6.93 17.87
C GLY A 50 49.78 -5.51 17.36
N THR A 51 49.51 -5.23 16.08
CA THR A 51 49.71 -3.91 15.47
C THR A 51 48.38 -3.14 15.40
N PRO A 52 48.30 -1.88 15.86
CA PRO A 52 47.10 -1.06 15.72
C PRO A 52 46.71 -0.83 14.26
N LEU A 53 45.42 -0.93 13.96
CA LEU A 53 44.89 -0.56 12.65
C LEU A 53 45.09 0.94 12.40
N THR A 54 45.38 1.31 11.16
CA THR A 54 45.41 2.74 10.78
C THR A 54 43.99 3.33 10.78
N PRO A 55 43.83 4.66 10.87
CA PRO A 55 42.51 5.30 10.78
C PRO A 55 41.76 4.96 9.49
N GLU A 56 42.47 4.82 8.36
CA GLU A 56 41.89 4.42 7.08
C GLU A 56 41.39 2.98 7.13
N GLN A 57 42.20 2.06 7.64
CA GLN A 57 41.82 0.65 7.81
C GLN A 57 40.58 0.52 8.69
N MET A 58 40.56 1.22 9.83
CA MET A 58 39.42 1.22 10.73
C MET A 58 38.16 1.77 10.06
N THR A 59 38.29 2.82 9.25
CA THR A 59 37.18 3.40 8.49
C THR A 59 36.61 2.41 7.49
N LYS A 60 37.47 1.72 6.74
CA LYS A 60 37.03 0.68 5.80
C LYS A 60 36.39 -0.51 6.54
N VAL A 61 36.91 -0.91 7.70
CA VAL A 61 36.32 -1.99 8.51
C VAL A 61 34.90 -1.61 8.93
N LEU A 62 34.70 -0.39 9.44
CA LEU A 62 33.37 0.09 9.83
C LEU A 62 32.44 0.22 8.62
N ALA A 63 32.92 0.78 7.50
CA ALA A 63 32.12 0.94 6.29
C ALA A 63 31.72 -0.40 5.64
N TYR A 64 32.55 -1.44 5.81
CA TYR A 64 32.23 -2.80 5.39
C TYR A 64 31.14 -3.44 6.26
N LEU A 65 31.17 -3.18 7.57
CA LEU A 65 30.21 -3.73 8.53
C LEU A 65 28.84 -3.01 8.50
N LEU A 66 28.81 -1.77 8.02
CA LEU A 66 27.60 -0.97 8.00
C LEU A 66 26.70 -1.27 6.79
N PRO A 67 25.37 -1.29 6.98
CA PRO A 67 24.43 -1.36 5.87
C PRO A 67 24.47 -0.08 5.01
N PRO A 68 23.95 -0.13 3.77
CA PRO A 68 23.78 1.08 2.96
C PRO A 68 22.82 2.09 3.62
N GLN A 69 22.92 3.35 3.22
CA GLN A 69 22.03 4.39 3.75
C GLN A 69 20.57 4.09 3.37
N ALA A 70 19.67 4.10 4.35
CA ALA A 70 18.24 3.96 4.16
C ALA A 70 17.72 4.95 3.10
N GLN A 71 17.05 4.45 2.06
CA GLN A 71 16.49 5.31 1.00
C GLN A 71 15.24 6.07 1.47
N VAL A 72 14.51 5.53 2.46
CA VAL A 72 13.31 6.15 3.04
C VAL A 72 13.61 6.60 4.47
N ALA A 73 13.52 7.91 4.72
CA ALA A 73 13.62 8.46 6.06
C ALA A 73 12.42 8.00 6.91
N ASN A 74 12.68 7.47 8.11
CA ASN A 74 11.68 6.95 9.07
C ASN A 74 10.94 5.66 8.65
N GLY A 75 11.46 4.91 7.67
CA GLY A 75 10.99 3.54 7.40
C GLY A 75 11.45 2.54 8.46
N TRP A 76 10.83 1.35 8.48
CA TRP A 76 11.21 0.26 9.39
C TRP A 76 12.72 -0.04 9.33
N TYR A 77 13.29 -0.06 8.12
CA TYR A 77 14.71 -0.19 7.86
C TYR A 77 15.58 0.88 8.56
N ALA A 78 15.13 2.14 8.58
CA ALA A 78 15.83 3.22 9.26
C ALA A 78 15.79 3.04 10.79
N SER A 79 14.65 2.60 11.34
CA SER A 79 14.50 2.31 12.77
C SER A 79 15.31 1.10 13.22
N GLN A 80 15.41 0.06 12.40
CA GLN A 80 16.20 -1.15 12.68
C GLN A 80 17.70 -0.89 12.57
N THR A 81 18.14 -0.17 11.52
CA THR A 81 19.53 0.29 11.40
C THR A 81 19.94 1.12 12.61
N GLN A 82 19.04 1.98 13.10
CA GLN A 82 19.27 2.78 14.30
C GLN A 82 19.33 1.92 15.57
N SER A 83 18.43 0.94 15.74
CA SER A 83 18.48 0.01 16.88
C SER A 83 19.73 -0.86 16.90
N GLY A 84 20.14 -1.41 15.75
CA GLY A 84 21.38 -2.18 15.61
C GLY A 84 22.62 -1.32 15.90
N LEU A 85 22.64 -0.09 15.38
CA LEU A 85 23.69 0.89 15.70
C LEU A 85 23.77 1.21 17.20
N GLU A 86 22.64 1.40 17.87
CA GLU A 86 22.60 1.63 19.33
C GLU A 86 23.02 0.39 20.13
N ALA A 87 22.67 -0.82 19.68
CA ALA A 87 23.15 -2.06 20.27
C ALA A 87 24.67 -2.17 20.19
N VAL A 88 25.26 -1.91 19.02
CA VAL A 88 26.73 -1.86 18.84
C VAL A 88 27.35 -0.82 19.77
N LYS A 89 26.82 0.41 19.82
CA LYS A 89 27.34 1.46 20.71
C LYS A 89 27.33 1.00 22.17
N LYS A 90 26.28 0.29 22.60
CA LYS A 90 26.16 -0.28 23.95
C LYS A 90 27.19 -1.39 24.18
N THR A 91 27.39 -2.30 23.22
CA THR A 91 28.40 -3.36 23.28
C THR A 91 29.81 -2.77 23.37
N LEU A 92 30.12 -1.77 22.54
CA LEU A 92 31.40 -1.05 22.57
C LEU A 92 31.63 -0.38 23.94
N ALA A 93 30.61 0.27 24.51
CA ALA A 93 30.70 0.91 25.81
C ALA A 93 30.89 -0.11 26.95
N ALA A 94 30.18 -1.24 26.91
CA ALA A 94 30.33 -2.31 27.88
C ALA A 94 31.73 -2.92 27.84
N TYR A 95 32.26 -3.16 26.64
CA TYR A 95 33.62 -3.69 26.46
C TYR A 95 34.68 -2.71 26.96
N ALA A 96 34.60 -1.43 26.56
CA ALA A 96 35.55 -0.40 26.99
C ALA A 96 35.59 -0.23 28.53
N LYS A 97 34.44 -0.43 29.19
CA LYS A 97 34.35 -0.42 30.66
C LYS A 97 35.00 -1.66 31.29
N ALA A 98 34.79 -2.84 30.70
CA ALA A 98 35.34 -4.10 31.21
C ALA A 98 36.85 -4.24 30.95
N HIS A 99 37.36 -3.65 29.86
CA HIS A 99 38.74 -3.77 29.40
C HIS A 99 39.37 -2.39 29.15
N PRO A 100 39.56 -1.56 30.19
CA PRO A 100 40.10 -0.22 30.03
C PRO A 100 41.51 -0.27 29.44
N ALA A 101 41.75 0.55 28.42
CA ALA A 101 43.05 0.69 27.74
C ALA A 101 43.64 -0.60 27.14
N THR A 102 42.85 -1.66 27.00
CA THR A 102 43.30 -2.91 26.38
C THR A 102 43.03 -2.86 24.88
N PRO A 103 44.04 -3.11 24.01
CA PRO A 103 43.81 -3.20 22.58
C PRO A 103 42.85 -4.35 22.25
N TRP A 104 41.87 -4.09 21.41
CA TRP A 104 40.85 -5.06 21.01
C TRP A 104 41.34 -5.85 19.78
N PRO A 105 41.47 -7.19 19.85
CA PRO A 105 41.80 -7.97 18.67
C PRO A 105 40.74 -7.80 17.58
N LEU A 106 41.16 -7.63 16.33
CA LEU A 106 40.25 -7.44 15.19
C LEU A 106 39.28 -8.61 15.02
N SER A 107 39.70 -9.85 15.31
CA SER A 107 38.83 -11.03 15.28
C SER A 107 37.63 -10.89 16.21
N ASP A 108 37.89 -10.40 17.43
CA ASP A 108 36.88 -10.29 18.48
C ASP A 108 35.99 -9.07 18.23
N PHE A 109 36.60 -8.00 17.71
CA PHE A 109 35.88 -6.81 17.26
C PHE A 109 34.91 -7.17 16.14
N LEU A 110 35.36 -7.87 15.10
CA LEU A 110 34.52 -8.33 14.00
C LEU A 110 33.46 -9.32 14.48
N ALA A 111 33.79 -10.27 15.36
CA ALA A 111 32.82 -11.22 15.87
C ALA A 111 31.64 -10.55 16.58
N LEU A 112 31.92 -9.54 17.42
CA LEU A 112 30.90 -8.83 18.18
C LEU A 112 30.14 -7.83 17.30
N THR A 113 30.85 -7.07 16.46
CA THR A 113 30.21 -6.04 15.63
C THR A 113 29.47 -6.63 14.43
N HIS A 114 29.98 -7.70 13.81
CA HIS A 114 29.27 -8.39 12.73
C HIS A 114 28.02 -9.10 13.28
N ALA A 115 28.06 -9.72 14.46
CA ALA A 115 26.84 -10.28 15.06
C ALA A 115 25.77 -9.20 15.29
N ASP A 116 26.15 -8.04 15.80
CA ASP A 116 25.22 -6.93 16.07
C ASP A 116 24.81 -6.13 14.81
N LEU A 117 25.58 -6.19 13.71
CA LEU A 117 25.35 -5.41 12.46
C LEU A 117 24.90 -6.23 11.25
N THR A 118 25.10 -7.54 11.24
CA THR A 118 24.84 -8.39 10.05
C THR A 118 23.88 -9.56 10.29
N SER A 119 23.48 -9.80 11.55
CA SER A 119 22.48 -10.80 11.93
C SER A 119 21.08 -10.54 11.32
N ASP A 120 20.89 -9.45 10.57
CA ASP A 120 19.66 -9.07 9.86
C ASP A 120 19.78 -9.12 8.31
N THR A 121 20.96 -9.43 7.75
CA THR A 121 21.22 -9.17 6.31
C THR A 121 20.69 -10.21 5.32
N LEU A 122 20.16 -11.34 5.79
CA LEU A 122 19.47 -12.32 4.94
C LEU A 122 17.96 -12.00 4.77
N ASP A 123 17.45 -11.04 5.54
CA ASP A 123 16.02 -10.73 5.67
C ASP A 123 15.61 -9.46 4.93
N ASP A 124 16.51 -8.50 4.66
CA ASP A 124 16.16 -7.23 3.99
C ASP A 124 15.68 -7.45 2.54
N ASP A 125 16.37 -8.25 1.72
CA ASP A 125 15.95 -8.51 0.34
C ASP A 125 14.61 -9.27 0.29
N VAL A 126 14.37 -10.16 1.27
CA VAL A 126 13.13 -10.95 1.35
C VAL A 126 11.99 -10.07 1.86
N ILE A 127 12.21 -9.28 2.90
CA ILE A 127 11.25 -8.34 3.47
C ILE A 127 10.92 -7.24 2.46
N ASP A 128 11.89 -6.70 1.73
CA ASP A 128 11.65 -5.71 0.67
C ASP A 128 10.79 -6.30 -0.46
N VAL A 129 11.01 -7.57 -0.83
CA VAL A 129 10.13 -8.27 -1.78
C VAL A 129 8.72 -8.44 -1.21
N TYR A 130 8.56 -8.80 0.07
CA TYR A 130 7.24 -8.90 0.71
C TYR A 130 6.54 -7.55 0.84
N VAL A 131 7.26 -6.49 1.20
CA VAL A 131 6.76 -5.11 1.28
C VAL A 131 6.34 -4.62 -0.11
N ALA A 132 7.15 -4.82 -1.14
CA ALA A 132 6.82 -4.47 -2.51
C ALA A 132 5.57 -5.22 -3.01
N VAL A 133 5.43 -6.51 -2.67
CA VAL A 133 4.21 -7.28 -2.96
C VAL A 133 3.01 -6.70 -2.21
N MET A 134 3.16 -6.36 -0.92
CA MET A 134 2.09 -5.76 -0.13
C MET A 134 1.65 -4.40 -0.67
N GLU A 135 2.58 -3.52 -1.03
CA GLU A 135 2.30 -2.22 -1.65
C GLU A 135 1.57 -2.39 -2.99
N GLN A 136 2.02 -3.33 -3.82
CA GLN A 136 1.37 -3.61 -5.09
C GLN A 136 -0.05 -4.16 -4.91
N GLN A 137 -0.27 -5.05 -3.93
CA GLN A 137 -1.60 -5.58 -3.64
C GLN A 137 -2.50 -4.52 -2.99
N ASP A 138 -1.95 -3.63 -2.15
CA ASP A 138 -2.70 -2.53 -1.56
C ASP A 138 -3.14 -1.52 -2.63
N ALA A 139 -2.24 -1.12 -3.53
CA ALA A 139 -2.58 -0.28 -4.66
C ALA A 139 -3.70 -0.90 -5.52
N LYS A 140 -3.60 -2.19 -5.85
CA LYS A 140 -4.66 -2.91 -6.57
C LYS A 140 -5.98 -2.95 -5.80
N ARG A 141 -5.93 -3.17 -4.48
CA ARG A 141 -7.11 -3.17 -3.60
C ARG A 141 -7.80 -1.82 -3.60
N LEU A 142 -7.04 -0.72 -3.48
CA LEU A 142 -7.56 0.63 -3.51
C LEU A 142 -8.23 0.93 -4.86
N THR A 143 -7.56 0.60 -5.98
CA THR A 143 -8.15 0.76 -7.32
C THR A 143 -9.43 -0.04 -7.48
N LEU A 144 -9.44 -1.33 -7.10
CA LEU A 144 -10.64 -2.17 -7.19
C LEU A 144 -11.77 -1.65 -6.29
N ARG A 145 -11.46 -1.12 -5.12
CA ARG A 145 -12.43 -0.51 -4.21
C ARG A 145 -13.05 0.74 -4.83
N ASP A 146 -12.23 1.60 -5.42
CA ASP A 146 -12.69 2.84 -6.03
C ASP A 146 -13.54 2.55 -7.29
N GLU A 147 -13.12 1.60 -8.13
CA GLU A 147 -13.91 1.09 -9.26
C GLU A 147 -15.25 0.49 -8.80
N LEU A 148 -15.24 -0.36 -7.78
CA LEU A 148 -16.45 -0.97 -7.23
C LEU A 148 -17.41 0.09 -6.65
N THR A 149 -16.86 1.11 -5.99
CA THR A 149 -17.64 2.25 -5.46
C THR A 149 -18.33 3.01 -6.60
N SER A 150 -17.61 3.29 -7.69
CA SER A 150 -18.17 3.93 -8.88
C SER A 150 -19.27 3.08 -9.54
N LEU A 151 -19.00 1.80 -9.81
CA LEU A 151 -19.95 0.87 -10.42
C LEU A 151 -21.22 0.69 -9.57
N THR A 152 -21.06 0.62 -8.24
CA THR A 152 -22.18 0.49 -7.31
C THR A 152 -23.04 1.76 -7.28
N GLY A 153 -22.40 2.94 -7.34
CA GLY A 153 -23.12 4.21 -7.46
C GLY A 153 -23.95 4.28 -8.74
N GLU A 154 -23.38 3.87 -9.88
CA GLU A 154 -24.13 3.81 -11.15
C GLU A 154 -25.30 2.82 -11.07
N LEU A 155 -25.10 1.64 -10.48
CA LEU A 155 -26.14 0.62 -10.32
C LEU A 155 -27.27 1.07 -9.38
N SER A 156 -26.93 1.84 -8.34
CA SER A 156 -27.86 2.48 -7.41
C SER A 156 -28.81 3.42 -8.17
N ILE A 157 -28.27 4.25 -9.07
CA ILE A 157 -29.09 5.14 -9.92
C ILE A 157 -29.97 4.34 -10.89
N TYR A 158 -29.43 3.31 -11.55
CA TYR A 158 -30.25 2.43 -12.40
C TYR A 158 -31.39 1.76 -11.63
N SER A 159 -31.16 1.36 -10.37
CA SER A 159 -32.18 0.76 -9.51
C SER A 159 -33.31 1.73 -9.18
N VAL A 160 -32.97 3.00 -8.89
CA VAL A 160 -33.95 4.08 -8.69
C VAL A 160 -34.78 4.31 -9.97
N VAL A 161 -34.13 4.39 -11.14
CA VAL A 161 -34.81 4.55 -12.44
C VAL A 161 -35.76 3.37 -12.70
N GLN A 162 -35.29 2.14 -12.50
CA GLN A 162 -36.08 0.93 -12.71
C GLN A 162 -37.27 0.85 -11.77
N ALA A 163 -37.11 1.22 -10.49
CA ALA A 163 -38.18 1.26 -9.52
C ALA A 163 -39.27 2.26 -9.93
N GLN A 164 -38.88 3.44 -10.42
CA GLN A 164 -39.83 4.44 -10.92
C GLN A 164 -40.61 3.92 -12.13
N ILE A 165 -39.93 3.30 -13.11
CA ILE A 165 -40.60 2.71 -14.28
C ILE A 165 -41.58 1.60 -13.86
N ASN A 166 -41.16 0.72 -12.95
CA ASN A 166 -42.00 -0.37 -12.44
C ASN A 166 -43.22 0.15 -11.66
N ALA A 167 -43.09 1.25 -10.91
CA ALA A 167 -44.20 1.89 -10.24
C ALA A 167 -45.23 2.43 -11.24
N ARG A 168 -44.77 3.02 -12.35
CA ARG A 168 -45.64 3.50 -13.45
C ARG A 168 -46.31 2.35 -14.20
N LEU A 169 -45.60 1.25 -14.44
CA LEU A 169 -46.18 0.01 -14.99
C LEU A 169 -47.27 -0.55 -14.09
N SER A 170 -47.01 -0.65 -12.78
CA SER A 170 -47.95 -1.19 -11.79
C SER A 170 -49.21 -0.34 -11.67
N SER A 171 -49.06 0.99 -11.75
CA SER A 171 -50.16 1.96 -11.75
C SER A 171 -50.78 2.20 -13.13
N LYS A 172 -50.37 1.44 -14.15
CA LYS A 172 -50.87 1.53 -15.54
C LYS A 172 -50.84 2.96 -16.09
N SER A 173 -49.78 3.70 -15.77
CA SER A 173 -49.66 5.12 -16.03
C SER A 173 -48.46 5.41 -16.94
N ALA A 174 -48.55 6.52 -17.70
CA ALA A 174 -47.45 7.01 -18.51
C ALA A 174 -46.26 7.45 -17.65
N ILE A 175 -45.07 7.47 -18.25
CA ILE A 175 -43.86 8.04 -17.63
C ILE A 175 -43.26 9.09 -18.55
N ASN A 176 -43.00 10.26 -17.99
CA ASN A 176 -42.18 11.29 -18.61
C ASN A 176 -40.77 11.24 -18.00
N ILE A 177 -39.76 10.97 -18.82
CA ILE A 177 -38.36 10.81 -18.38
C ILE A 177 -37.56 12.10 -18.40
N GLU A 178 -38.14 13.21 -18.89
CA GLU A 178 -37.57 14.56 -18.83
C GLU A 178 -38.15 15.38 -17.67
N ASP A 179 -39.34 15.02 -17.18
CA ASP A 179 -39.99 15.71 -16.07
C ASP A 179 -39.19 15.50 -14.78
N THR A 180 -38.74 16.62 -14.22
CA THR A 180 -38.06 16.66 -12.91
C THR A 180 -38.90 17.38 -11.87
N SER A 181 -40.17 17.71 -12.13
CA SER A 181 -41.06 18.39 -11.18
C SER A 181 -41.28 17.56 -9.91
N ALA A 182 -41.59 18.21 -8.79
CA ALA A 182 -41.80 17.54 -7.50
C ALA A 182 -43.10 16.71 -7.43
N THR A 183 -44.03 16.89 -8.37
CA THR A 183 -45.36 16.28 -8.34
C THR A 183 -45.48 15.04 -9.21
N THR A 184 -44.80 15.02 -10.37
CA THR A 184 -44.96 13.97 -11.39
C THR A 184 -43.64 13.45 -11.94
N GLY A 185 -42.58 14.26 -11.85
CA GLY A 185 -41.24 13.95 -12.32
C GLY A 185 -40.37 13.24 -11.29
N LEU A 186 -39.16 12.87 -11.73
CA LEU A 186 -38.13 12.32 -10.87
C LEU A 186 -36.86 13.15 -11.02
N ASN A 187 -36.38 13.73 -9.91
CA ASN A 187 -35.08 14.39 -9.87
C ASN A 187 -34.04 13.42 -9.30
N LEU A 188 -33.14 12.91 -10.15
CA LEU A 188 -32.10 11.98 -9.73
C LEU A 188 -31.06 12.59 -8.77
N LEU A 189 -31.00 13.92 -8.63
CA LEU A 189 -30.17 14.58 -7.61
C LEU A 189 -30.83 14.61 -6.21
N ASP A 190 -32.04 14.09 -6.06
CA ASP A 190 -32.67 13.99 -4.75
C ASP A 190 -32.01 12.89 -3.90
N LYS A 191 -31.27 13.32 -2.88
CA LYS A 191 -30.53 12.46 -1.95
C LYS A 191 -31.41 11.41 -1.26
N THR A 192 -32.70 11.68 -1.11
CA THR A 192 -33.63 10.78 -0.40
C THR A 192 -33.91 9.50 -1.20
N LEU A 193 -33.74 9.54 -2.53
CA LEU A 193 -33.88 8.37 -3.42
C LEU A 193 -32.84 7.29 -3.11
N TYR A 194 -31.70 7.67 -2.52
CA TYR A 194 -30.59 6.80 -2.19
C TYR A 194 -30.43 6.60 -0.68
N GLY A 195 -31.41 7.06 0.12
CA GLY A 195 -31.42 6.87 1.57
C GLY A 195 -30.52 7.80 2.37
N TYR A 196 -30.02 8.90 1.79
CA TYR A 196 -29.22 9.89 2.52
C TYR A 196 -30.10 10.93 3.23
N SER A 197 -29.91 11.10 4.53
CA SER A 197 -30.52 12.19 5.32
C SER A 197 -29.65 13.45 5.30
N GLU A 198 -28.32 13.31 5.29
CA GLU A 198 -27.35 14.40 5.43
C GLU A 198 -26.70 14.81 4.11
N ASP A 199 -26.63 16.12 3.83
CA ASP A 199 -26.00 16.65 2.60
C ASP A 199 -24.50 16.33 2.55
N SER A 200 -23.82 16.36 3.70
CA SER A 200 -22.38 16.11 3.77
C SER A 200 -21.96 14.70 3.31
N ARG A 201 -22.84 13.70 3.51
CA ARG A 201 -22.62 12.33 3.04
C ARG A 201 -23.02 12.17 1.58
N TRP A 202 -24.13 12.79 1.18
CA TRP A 202 -24.59 12.81 -0.20
C TRP A 202 -23.55 13.43 -1.15
N LEU A 203 -23.00 14.60 -0.82
CA LEU A 203 -22.00 15.29 -1.65
C LEU A 203 -20.68 14.52 -1.81
N LYS A 204 -20.46 13.49 -0.98
CA LYS A 204 -19.28 12.60 -1.05
C LYS A 204 -19.62 11.23 -1.64
N SER A 205 -20.86 10.99 -2.05
CA SER A 205 -21.29 9.70 -2.58
C SER A 205 -20.91 9.54 -4.05
N ALA A 206 -20.81 8.28 -4.48
CA ALA A 206 -20.52 7.94 -5.86
C ALA A 206 -21.65 8.35 -6.81
N GLU A 207 -22.90 8.28 -6.36
CA GLU A 207 -24.06 8.72 -7.12
C GLU A 207 -24.02 10.21 -7.41
N TYR A 208 -23.76 11.05 -6.40
CA TYR A 208 -23.67 12.49 -6.60
C TYR A 208 -22.50 12.86 -7.51
N ALA A 209 -21.34 12.25 -7.31
CA ALA A 209 -20.17 12.45 -8.16
C ALA A 209 -20.51 12.11 -9.62
N LEU A 210 -21.03 10.92 -9.89
CA LEU A 210 -21.40 10.49 -11.24
C LEU A 210 -22.43 11.43 -11.87
N LEU A 211 -23.52 11.74 -11.16
CA LEU A 211 -24.60 12.56 -11.67
C LEU A 211 -24.13 13.96 -12.05
N THR A 212 -23.23 14.56 -11.26
CA THR A 212 -22.74 15.93 -11.49
C THR A 212 -21.56 16.03 -12.47
N GLU A 213 -20.85 14.93 -12.71
CA GLU A 213 -19.74 14.85 -13.66
C GLU A 213 -20.17 14.55 -15.09
N MET A 214 -21.35 13.94 -15.29
CA MET A 214 -21.90 13.72 -16.64
C MET A 214 -22.07 15.04 -17.40
N ASP A 215 -21.80 15.01 -18.71
CA ASP A 215 -22.02 16.11 -19.64
C ASP A 215 -23.44 16.67 -19.61
N THR A 216 -24.45 15.81 -19.47
CA THR A 216 -25.87 16.16 -19.34
C THR A 216 -26.26 16.65 -17.94
N GLY A 217 -25.43 16.41 -16.92
CA GLY A 217 -25.69 16.76 -15.52
C GLY A 217 -24.88 17.96 -15.01
N LYS A 218 -23.73 18.25 -15.63
CA LYS A 218 -22.82 19.30 -15.20
C LYS A 218 -23.50 20.66 -15.15
N GLY A 219 -23.47 21.30 -13.97
CA GLY A 219 -24.07 22.62 -13.74
C GLY A 219 -25.60 22.64 -13.61
N LYS A 220 -26.27 21.47 -13.65
CA LYS A 220 -27.71 21.39 -13.38
C LYS A 220 -27.99 21.23 -11.90
N THR A 221 -29.11 21.81 -11.47
CA THR A 221 -29.66 21.63 -10.11
C THR A 221 -30.70 20.50 -10.04
N ARG A 222 -31.15 20.00 -11.20
CA ARG A 222 -32.06 18.85 -11.34
C ARG A 222 -31.60 18.00 -12.51
N ILE A 223 -31.62 16.68 -12.33
CA ILE A 223 -31.23 15.71 -13.36
C ILE A 223 -32.38 14.77 -13.61
N SER A 224 -32.79 14.67 -14.87
CA SER A 224 -33.87 13.79 -15.32
C SER A 224 -33.36 12.37 -15.60
N ILE A 225 -34.28 11.42 -15.76
CA ILE A 225 -33.96 10.06 -16.20
C ILE A 225 -33.29 10.10 -17.58
N LYS A 226 -33.77 10.96 -18.49
CA LYS A 226 -33.19 11.10 -19.82
C LYS A 226 -31.76 11.62 -19.78
N ASP A 227 -31.49 12.62 -18.93
CA ASP A 227 -30.15 13.15 -18.74
C ASP A 227 -29.18 12.05 -18.33
N PHE A 228 -29.56 11.22 -17.35
CA PHE A 228 -28.74 10.09 -16.92
C PHE A 228 -28.55 9.05 -18.02
N LEU A 229 -29.62 8.59 -18.66
CA LEU A 229 -29.53 7.54 -19.69
C LEU A 229 -28.69 7.96 -20.90
N SER A 230 -28.73 9.24 -21.28
CA SER A 230 -27.98 9.78 -22.42
C SER A 230 -26.62 10.37 -22.08
N GLY A 231 -26.32 10.61 -20.80
CA GLY A 231 -25.09 11.27 -20.36
C GLY A 231 -23.84 10.39 -20.36
N VAL A 232 -22.67 11.04 -20.41
CA VAL A 232 -21.34 10.46 -20.26
C VAL A 232 -20.45 11.38 -19.41
N PRO A 233 -19.44 10.88 -18.67
CA PRO A 233 -18.98 9.48 -18.63
C PRO A 233 -19.81 8.61 -17.68
N LYS A 234 -20.07 7.36 -18.09
CA LYS A 234 -20.58 6.27 -17.25
C LYS A 234 -20.26 4.91 -17.87
N GLU A 235 -20.14 3.86 -17.06
CA GLU A 235 -19.65 2.53 -17.49
C GLU A 235 -20.64 1.79 -18.40
N SER A 236 -21.94 2.00 -18.22
CA SER A 236 -22.97 1.45 -19.10
C SER A 236 -23.04 2.11 -20.49
N GLY A 237 -22.31 3.21 -20.67
CA GLY A 237 -22.34 4.05 -21.88
C GLY A 237 -23.66 4.81 -22.05
N ALA A 238 -23.72 5.69 -23.05
CA ALA A 238 -24.92 6.45 -23.35
C ALA A 238 -25.90 5.71 -24.26
N ILE A 239 -27.20 5.83 -23.97
CA ILE A 239 -28.26 5.64 -24.96
C ILE A 239 -28.36 6.93 -25.77
N LYS A 240 -28.38 6.83 -27.10
CA LYS A 240 -28.47 8.03 -27.93
C LYS A 240 -29.74 8.81 -27.59
N ALA A 241 -29.61 10.11 -27.36
CA ALA A 241 -30.74 10.95 -26.98
C ALA A 241 -31.90 10.92 -27.99
N VAL A 242 -31.61 10.66 -29.28
CA VAL A 242 -32.62 10.53 -30.35
C VAL A 242 -33.50 9.28 -30.20
N ASP A 243 -32.99 8.24 -29.53
CA ASP A 243 -33.72 7.00 -29.28
C ASP A 243 -34.58 7.09 -27.99
N LEU A 244 -34.40 8.16 -27.21
CA LEU A 244 -35.12 8.43 -25.96
C LEU A 244 -36.23 9.46 -26.17
N LYS A 245 -37.48 8.98 -26.17
CA LYS A 245 -38.67 9.85 -26.18
C LYS A 245 -38.85 10.52 -24.81
N PRO A 246 -39.37 11.75 -24.75
CA PRO A 246 -39.68 12.39 -23.46
C PRO A 246 -40.77 11.64 -22.69
N ASP A 247 -41.82 11.19 -23.38
CA ASP A 247 -42.99 10.54 -22.80
C ASP A 247 -43.17 9.11 -23.34
N TYR A 248 -43.49 8.20 -22.45
CA TYR A 248 -43.83 6.81 -22.75
C TYR A 248 -45.24 6.52 -22.21
N PRO A 249 -46.26 6.45 -23.09
CA PRO A 249 -47.62 6.17 -22.66
C PRO A 249 -47.75 4.72 -22.21
N PHE A 250 -48.66 4.46 -21.28
CA PHE A 250 -49.03 3.08 -20.93
C PHE A 250 -50.01 2.54 -21.98
N GLU A 251 -49.64 1.43 -22.61
CA GLU A 251 -50.50 0.72 -23.57
C GLU A 251 -50.68 -0.73 -23.14
N LYS A 252 -51.82 -1.34 -23.50
CA LYS A 252 -52.09 -2.76 -23.18
C LYS A 252 -51.24 -3.70 -24.03
N ASP A 253 -51.09 -3.36 -25.30
CA ASP A 253 -50.32 -4.10 -26.30
C ASP A 253 -49.07 -3.30 -26.64
N ASN A 254 -47.92 -3.97 -26.80
CA ASN A 254 -46.62 -3.33 -27.10
C ASN A 254 -46.28 -2.11 -26.19
N ASN A 255 -46.49 -2.26 -24.88
CA ASN A 255 -46.40 -1.18 -23.91
C ASN A 255 -45.05 -0.43 -23.94
N PRO A 256 -45.02 0.86 -24.34
CA PRO A 256 -43.80 1.67 -24.37
C PRO A 256 -43.08 1.76 -23.01
N VAL A 257 -43.82 1.79 -21.90
CA VAL A 257 -43.24 1.80 -20.54
C VAL A 257 -42.53 0.48 -20.24
N ALA A 258 -43.08 -0.65 -20.71
CA ALA A 258 -42.46 -1.96 -20.52
C ALA A 258 -41.21 -2.11 -21.39
N ASN A 259 -41.26 -1.63 -22.63
CA ASN A 259 -40.10 -1.60 -23.53
C ASN A 259 -38.97 -0.72 -22.97
N LEU A 260 -39.31 0.42 -22.35
CA LEU A 260 -38.34 1.25 -21.62
C LEU A 260 -37.74 0.47 -20.43
N ALA A 261 -38.57 -0.23 -19.63
CA ALA A 261 -38.09 -1.06 -18.53
C ALA A 261 -37.07 -2.12 -19.00
N THR A 262 -37.35 -2.80 -20.11
CA THR A 262 -36.42 -3.76 -20.71
C THR A 262 -35.12 -3.09 -21.14
N THR A 263 -35.21 -1.93 -21.80
CA THR A 263 -34.03 -1.18 -22.27
C THR A 263 -33.13 -0.74 -21.11
N VAL A 264 -33.72 -0.24 -20.01
CA VAL A 264 -32.99 0.14 -18.79
C VAL A 264 -32.37 -1.10 -18.13
N GLY A 265 -33.12 -2.19 -18.03
CA GLY A 265 -32.63 -3.47 -17.50
C GLY A 265 -31.47 -4.06 -18.30
N ASP A 266 -31.49 -3.94 -19.63
CA ASP A 266 -30.40 -4.40 -20.51
C ASP A 266 -29.10 -3.63 -20.29
N ARG A 267 -29.17 -2.36 -19.83
CA ARG A 267 -27.99 -1.56 -19.46
C ARG A 267 -27.48 -1.87 -18.06
N ALA A 268 -28.39 -2.15 -17.12
CA ALA A 268 -28.03 -2.45 -15.73
C ALA A 268 -27.45 -3.87 -15.56
N ARG A 269 -27.86 -4.83 -16.38
CA ARG A 269 -27.40 -6.23 -16.28
C ARG A 269 -25.87 -6.40 -16.40
N PRO A 270 -25.21 -5.93 -17.47
CA PRO A 270 -23.76 -6.03 -17.59
C PRO A 270 -23.00 -5.29 -16.48
N LEU A 271 -23.59 -4.20 -15.95
CA LEU A 271 -23.03 -3.46 -14.83
C LEU A 271 -23.04 -4.30 -13.55
N ASN A 272 -24.15 -5.00 -13.27
CA ASN A 272 -24.25 -5.92 -12.14
C ASN A 272 -23.26 -7.09 -12.23
N ASP A 273 -23.08 -7.65 -13.43
CA ASP A 273 -22.09 -8.69 -13.70
C ASP A 273 -20.66 -8.19 -13.38
N LYS A 274 -20.32 -6.98 -13.85
CA LYS A 274 -19.05 -6.31 -13.52
C LYS A 274 -18.87 -6.07 -12.02
N VAL A 275 -19.91 -5.63 -11.31
CA VAL A 275 -19.86 -5.45 -9.84
C VAL A 275 -19.56 -6.78 -9.15
N SER A 276 -20.20 -7.87 -9.58
CA SER A 276 -19.95 -9.21 -9.03
C SER A 276 -18.52 -9.69 -9.30
N GLU A 277 -18.02 -9.49 -10.52
CA GLU A 277 -16.64 -9.80 -10.90
C GLU A 277 -15.64 -9.01 -10.06
N LYS A 278 -15.79 -7.69 -9.99
CA LYS A 278 -14.89 -6.79 -9.24
C LYS A 278 -14.93 -7.06 -7.74
N THR A 279 -16.09 -7.42 -7.18
CA THR A 279 -16.22 -7.86 -5.78
C THR A 279 -15.42 -9.14 -5.53
N THR A 280 -15.49 -10.10 -6.45
CA THR A 280 -14.74 -11.36 -6.36
C THR A 280 -13.23 -11.10 -6.41
N LEU A 281 -12.78 -10.26 -7.35
CA LEU A 281 -11.39 -9.85 -7.47
C LEU A 281 -10.89 -9.10 -6.22
N LEU A 282 -11.69 -8.18 -5.67
CA LEU A 282 -11.35 -7.45 -4.45
C LEU A 282 -11.17 -8.39 -3.26
N ASN A 283 -12.05 -9.39 -3.12
CA ASN A 283 -11.95 -10.39 -2.06
C ASN A 283 -10.68 -11.25 -2.20
N ASP A 284 -10.35 -11.71 -3.42
CA ASP A 284 -9.12 -12.45 -3.69
C ASP A 284 -7.86 -11.62 -3.38
N VAL A 285 -7.80 -10.36 -3.86
CA VAL A 285 -6.67 -9.45 -3.58
C VAL A 285 -6.55 -9.16 -2.07
N SER A 286 -7.67 -8.94 -1.38
CA SER A 286 -7.67 -8.72 0.08
C SER A 286 -7.21 -9.96 0.85
N SER A 287 -7.62 -11.15 0.41
CA SER A 287 -7.15 -12.41 0.98
C SER A 287 -5.64 -12.58 0.82
N ARG A 288 -5.10 -12.31 -0.38
CA ARG A 288 -3.65 -12.38 -0.65
C ARG A 288 -2.86 -11.35 0.15
N TYR A 289 -3.39 -10.13 0.28
CA TYR A 289 -2.79 -9.09 1.12
C TYR A 289 -2.70 -9.54 2.60
N ASN A 290 -3.78 -10.10 3.14
CA ASN A 290 -3.78 -10.61 4.52
C ASN A 290 -2.85 -11.82 4.70
N ALA A 291 -2.80 -12.72 3.71
CA ALA A 291 -1.87 -13.85 3.72
C ALA A 291 -0.40 -13.39 3.68
N ALA A 292 -0.08 -12.33 2.94
CA ALA A 292 1.25 -11.73 2.90
C ALA A 292 1.63 -11.12 4.26
N ILE A 293 0.70 -10.41 4.92
CA ILE A 293 0.90 -9.90 6.29
C ILE A 293 1.18 -11.06 7.26
N GLU A 294 0.40 -12.13 7.17
CA GLU A 294 0.55 -13.27 8.07
C GLU A 294 1.88 -14.02 7.84
N ALA A 295 2.27 -14.19 6.58
CA ALA A 295 3.56 -14.77 6.21
C ALA A 295 4.74 -13.94 6.74
N LEU A 296 4.67 -12.60 6.61
CA LEU A 296 5.67 -11.69 7.15
C LEU A 296 5.76 -11.79 8.68
N ASN A 297 4.62 -11.79 9.38
CA ASN A 297 4.59 -11.94 10.83
C ASN A 297 5.20 -13.28 11.29
N ARG A 298 4.89 -14.38 10.61
CA ARG A 298 5.47 -15.71 10.91
C ARG A 298 6.96 -15.76 10.63
N PHE A 299 7.40 -15.10 9.58
CA PHE A 299 8.82 -14.99 9.22
C PHE A 299 9.59 -14.26 10.33
N VAL A 300 9.13 -13.08 10.75
CA VAL A 300 9.72 -12.30 11.85
C VAL A 300 9.76 -13.12 13.15
N GLN A 301 8.67 -13.79 13.52
CA GLN A 301 8.61 -14.62 14.73
C GLN A 301 9.58 -15.80 14.69
N LYS A 302 9.75 -16.43 13.52
CA LYS A 302 10.67 -17.56 13.36
C LYS A 302 12.12 -17.09 13.38
N HIS A 303 12.40 -15.93 12.82
CA HIS A 303 13.70 -15.27 12.90
C HIS A 303 14.06 -14.96 14.37
N ASP A 304 13.17 -14.30 15.11
CA ASP A 304 13.34 -14.01 16.55
C ASP A 304 13.60 -15.27 17.39
N SER A 305 12.90 -16.36 17.08
CA SER A 305 13.08 -17.65 17.76
C SER A 305 14.45 -18.27 17.45
N LEU A 306 14.88 -18.27 16.19
CA LEU A 306 16.18 -18.81 15.78
C LEU A 306 17.33 -18.00 16.40
N LEU A 307 17.21 -16.68 16.47
CA LEU A 307 18.19 -15.82 17.13
C LEU A 307 18.29 -16.10 18.62
N ARG A 308 17.16 -16.28 19.31
CA ARG A 308 17.16 -16.69 20.73
C ARG A 308 17.81 -18.05 20.95
N ASP A 309 17.53 -19.03 20.10
CA ASP A 309 18.11 -20.37 20.22
C ASP A 309 19.62 -20.36 19.97
N ILE A 310 20.10 -19.55 19.01
CA ILE A 310 21.54 -19.35 18.76
C ILE A 310 22.20 -18.63 19.94
N LEU A 311 21.59 -17.57 20.48
CA LEU A 311 22.12 -16.81 21.62
C LEU A 311 22.16 -17.65 22.92
N ASN A 312 21.19 -18.54 23.12
CA ASN A 312 21.17 -19.46 24.27
C ASN A 312 22.14 -20.64 24.11
N ALA A 313 22.63 -20.91 22.90
CA ALA A 313 23.58 -21.99 22.61
C ALA A 313 25.06 -21.57 22.74
N ILE A 314 25.35 -20.30 23.07
CA ILE A 314 26.69 -19.72 23.26
C ILE A 314 26.94 -19.46 24.75
#